data_AF-A0A8J8CPD5-F1
#
_entry.id   AF-A0A8J8CPD5-F1
#
_cell.length_a   1.000
_cell.length_b   1.000
_cell.length_c   1.000
_cell.angle_alpha   90.00
_cell.angle_beta   90.00
_cell.angle_gamma   90.00
#
_symmetry.space_group_name_H-M   'P 1'
#
loop_
_entity.id
_entity.type
_entity.pdbx_description
1 polymer ?
#
loop_
_entity_poly.entity_id
_entity_poly.type
_entity_poly.pdbx_seq_one_letter_code
_entity_poly.pdbx_strand_id
1 'polypeptide(L)'
;MKEARLSILKDIADGKISAEKGQKLLEELDDEFSEKKSFRFDARDLRNVSVRNFEQLATNLEPCMKPEFIQALREIVHEDGITHAELKELVLQNVDPAFVKELAKLGYKKLSDDYLYKFIIFGAHPEYIQQLKKRGYKDLPESQLIKMGIHRVTIEYIDELNRLGYSDLSANKLVEMRIHNVTPDYISAFKELDMDFSVNQIIRFKKFNLVQDYVKQIHRLGFTDVTPNQLSELAKHNVSISYIKNILQYYDDVSIGQIIKMKIHGIKDSFVKGMASQGFKELSANRLVEFKIHRVTPEFIEQMRDVGFGELSANELVKMRIHNISLDFVKELRAYGLNPSMTEFLEMGIHGVKVDHFIHYERLFNEKPSIRRIVEMKIHNVSPQFIEEIKKLGFTDLAPKDLIEFAIHGVRPDYIRDVRSMGYKDITARELVEFRIHGVTAEFIERMKAKGAKDLSPKKLVQAKIHGVLNFFE
;
A
#
# COMPACT_ATOMS: atom_id res chain seq x y z
N MET A 1 -5.79 10.09 -19.75
CA MET A 1 -6.25 9.09 -20.73
C MET A 1 -5.43 9.13 -22.02
N LYS A 2 -5.43 10.21 -22.82
CA LYS A 2 -4.74 10.21 -24.12
C LYS A 2 -3.22 10.01 -24.01
N GLU A 3 -2.55 10.68 -23.07
CA GLU A 3 -1.09 10.57 -22.90
C GLU A 3 -0.64 9.24 -22.28
N ALA A 4 -1.30 8.77 -21.22
CA ALA A 4 -0.98 7.48 -20.58
C ALA A 4 -1.22 6.28 -21.53
N ARG A 5 -2.33 6.29 -22.28
CA ARG A 5 -2.63 5.28 -23.30
C ARG A 5 -1.63 5.32 -24.45
N LEU A 6 -1.26 6.51 -24.90
CA LEU A 6 -0.23 6.68 -25.94
C LEU A 6 1.14 6.20 -25.47
N SER A 7 1.48 6.38 -24.18
CA SER A 7 2.71 5.86 -23.59
C SER A 7 2.74 4.33 -23.61
N ILE A 8 1.65 3.67 -23.17
CA ILE A 8 1.59 2.20 -23.14
C ILE A 8 1.64 1.63 -24.56
N LEU A 9 0.93 2.22 -25.51
CA LEU A 9 0.97 1.81 -26.92
C LEU A 9 2.36 2.01 -27.54
N LYS A 10 3.07 3.08 -27.15
CA LYS A 10 4.45 3.33 -27.56
C LYS A 10 5.42 2.30 -26.98
N ASP A 11 5.24 1.91 -25.72
CA ASP A 11 6.07 0.88 -25.09
C ASP A 11 5.84 -0.53 -25.66
N ILE A 12 4.63 -0.82 -26.17
CA ILE A 12 4.34 -2.04 -26.97
C ILE A 12 5.07 -1.95 -28.33
N ALA A 13 4.95 -0.82 -29.02
CA ALA A 13 5.56 -0.61 -30.33
C ALA A 13 7.10 -0.64 -30.29
N ASP A 14 7.69 -0.14 -29.20
CA ASP A 14 9.13 -0.15 -28.94
C ASP A 14 9.62 -1.51 -28.39
N GLY A 15 8.72 -2.49 -28.15
CA GLY A 15 9.07 -3.82 -27.63
C GLY A 15 9.52 -3.86 -26.16
N LYS A 16 9.31 -2.77 -25.41
CA LYS A 16 9.70 -2.67 -23.98
C LYS A 16 8.79 -3.50 -23.07
N ILE A 17 7.56 -3.73 -23.50
CA ILE A 17 6.61 -4.64 -22.87
C ILE A 17 5.99 -5.56 -23.92
N SER A 18 5.66 -6.80 -23.53
CA SER A 18 4.97 -7.72 -24.43
C SER A 18 3.56 -7.21 -24.75
N ALA A 19 3.03 -7.58 -25.92
CA ALA A 19 1.67 -7.22 -26.33
C ALA A 19 0.64 -7.65 -25.27
N GLU A 20 0.82 -8.83 -24.67
CA GLU A 20 -0.07 -9.36 -23.62
C GLU A 20 0.01 -8.55 -22.31
N LYS A 21 1.22 -8.14 -21.90
CA LYS A 21 1.40 -7.28 -20.72
C LYS A 21 0.88 -5.86 -20.98
N GLY A 22 1.10 -5.34 -22.18
CA GLY A 22 0.58 -4.04 -22.61
C GLY A 22 -0.94 -4.04 -22.68
N GLN A 23 -1.55 -5.11 -23.19
CA GLN A 23 -3.00 -5.29 -23.20
C GLN A 23 -3.56 -5.30 -21.78
N LYS A 24 -2.93 -6.02 -20.86
CA LYS A 24 -3.34 -6.04 -19.45
C LYS A 24 -3.20 -4.69 -18.76
N LEU A 25 -2.14 -3.92 -19.05
CA LEU A 25 -1.97 -2.56 -18.54
C LEU A 25 -2.97 -1.57 -19.15
N LEU A 26 -3.36 -1.76 -20.41
CA LEU A 26 -4.44 -1.00 -21.04
C LEU A 26 -5.79 -1.35 -20.41
N GLU A 27 -6.04 -2.62 -20.11
CA GLU A 27 -7.22 -3.10 -19.39
C GLU A 27 -7.24 -2.56 -17.96
N GLU A 28 -6.11 -2.57 -17.24
CA GLU A 28 -5.97 -1.98 -15.91
C GLU A 28 -6.15 -0.45 -15.94
N LEU A 29 -5.63 0.25 -16.96
CA LEU A 29 -5.88 1.69 -17.15
C LEU A 29 -7.35 1.98 -17.47
N ASP A 30 -8.01 1.07 -18.19
CA ASP A 30 -9.44 1.13 -18.47
C ASP A 30 -10.27 0.76 -17.21
N ASP A 31 -9.75 -0.09 -16.32
CA ASP A 31 -10.34 -0.50 -15.04
C ASP A 31 -10.12 0.50 -13.90
N GLU A 32 -9.01 1.22 -13.87
CA GLU A 32 -8.72 2.31 -12.91
C GLU A 32 -9.65 3.51 -13.16
N PHE A 33 -10.17 3.64 -14.39
CA PHE A 33 -11.27 4.54 -14.75
C PHE A 33 -12.65 3.85 -14.78
N SER A 34 -12.74 2.57 -14.39
CA SER A 34 -14.01 1.87 -14.08
C SER A 34 -14.62 2.28 -12.74
N GLU A 35 -14.15 3.38 -12.12
CA GLU A 35 -15.05 4.28 -11.38
C GLU A 35 -16.16 4.88 -12.27
N LYS A 36 -16.18 4.56 -13.57
CA LYS A 36 -17.43 4.22 -14.26
C LYS A 36 -17.92 2.81 -13.88
N LYS A 37 -18.37 2.67 -12.62
CA LYS A 37 -19.68 2.05 -12.39
C LYS A 37 -20.76 3.04 -12.85
N SER A 38 -20.70 3.46 -14.12
CA SER A 38 -21.93 3.58 -14.87
C SER A 38 -22.42 2.15 -14.95
N PHE A 39 -23.38 1.82 -14.10
CA PHE A 39 -24.23 0.67 -14.31
C PHE A 39 -24.51 0.62 -15.81
N ARG A 40 -23.96 -0.40 -16.47
CA ARG A 40 -24.72 -1.04 -17.50
C ARG A 40 -26.03 -1.43 -16.80
N PHE A 41 -27.12 -0.72 -17.11
CA PHE A 41 -28.27 -1.47 -17.60
C PHE A 41 -27.68 -2.53 -18.51
N ASP A 42 -27.76 -3.80 -18.16
CA ASP A 42 -26.95 -4.80 -18.82
C ASP A 42 -27.21 -4.66 -20.33
N ALA A 43 -26.20 -4.22 -21.09
CA ALA A 43 -26.32 -4.19 -22.54
C ALA A 43 -26.38 -5.64 -23.08
N ARG A 44 -26.17 -6.65 -22.22
CA ARG A 44 -26.50 -8.05 -22.48
C ARG A 44 -28.00 -8.35 -22.30
N ASP A 45 -28.75 -7.59 -21.50
CA ASP A 45 -30.23 -7.63 -21.44
C ASP A 45 -30.91 -6.90 -22.61
N LEU A 46 -30.13 -6.18 -23.43
CA LEU A 46 -30.60 -5.49 -24.64
C LEU A 46 -30.04 -6.13 -25.93
N ARG A 47 -29.43 -7.32 -25.85
CA ARG A 47 -29.20 -8.12 -27.06
C ARG A 47 -30.51 -8.69 -27.59
N ASN A 48 -31.43 -9.02 -26.67
CA ASN A 48 -32.85 -9.32 -26.91
C ASN A 48 -33.63 -9.03 -25.63
N VAL A 49 -34.59 -8.10 -25.65
CA VAL A 49 -35.58 -8.00 -24.56
C VAL A 49 -36.55 -9.18 -24.73
N SER A 50 -36.56 -10.14 -23.80
CA SER A 50 -37.49 -11.27 -23.88
C SER A 50 -38.95 -10.79 -23.81
N VAL A 51 -39.85 -11.48 -24.52
CA VAL A 51 -41.29 -11.12 -24.63
C VAL A 51 -41.95 -10.90 -23.25
N ARG A 52 -41.54 -11.65 -22.22
CA ARG A 52 -42.08 -11.53 -20.84
C ARG A 52 -41.65 -10.26 -20.11
N ASN A 53 -40.42 -9.78 -20.33
CA ASN A 53 -39.97 -8.50 -19.76
C ASN A 53 -40.47 -7.31 -20.59
N PHE A 54 -40.89 -7.59 -21.82
CA PHE A 54 -41.28 -6.62 -22.81
C PHE A 54 -42.69 -6.03 -22.53
N GLU A 55 -43.68 -6.84 -22.13
CA GLU A 55 -45.01 -6.32 -21.78
C GLU A 55 -44.97 -5.34 -20.61
N GLN A 56 -44.14 -5.63 -19.60
CA GLN A 56 -43.91 -4.72 -18.47
C GLN A 56 -43.24 -3.41 -18.90
N LEU A 57 -42.28 -3.48 -19.84
CA LEU A 57 -41.68 -2.30 -20.44
C LEU A 57 -42.72 -1.50 -21.22
N ALA A 58 -43.57 -2.14 -22.02
CA ALA A 58 -44.61 -1.50 -22.81
C ALA A 58 -45.62 -0.74 -21.94
N THR A 59 -46.09 -1.33 -20.84
CA THR A 59 -46.97 -0.64 -19.88
C THR A 59 -46.33 0.61 -19.27
N ASN A 60 -45.02 0.58 -19.02
CA ASN A 60 -44.30 1.74 -18.50
C ASN A 60 -44.08 2.84 -19.55
N LEU A 61 -44.03 2.47 -20.82
CA LEU A 61 -43.83 3.38 -21.94
C LEU A 61 -45.14 3.97 -22.46
N GLU A 62 -46.25 3.23 -22.40
CA GLU A 62 -47.57 3.62 -22.90
C GLU A 62 -47.98 5.06 -22.57
N PRO A 63 -47.78 5.59 -21.34
CA PRO A 63 -48.20 6.96 -21.01
C PRO A 63 -47.49 8.08 -21.78
N CYS A 64 -46.36 7.79 -22.44
CA CYS A 64 -45.60 8.77 -23.24
C CYS A 64 -45.60 8.45 -24.74
N MET A 65 -46.36 7.43 -25.15
CA MET A 65 -46.43 6.94 -26.51
C MET A 65 -47.79 7.24 -27.13
N LYS A 66 -47.82 7.33 -28.46
CA LYS A 66 -49.06 7.40 -29.23
C LYS A 66 -49.86 6.09 -29.07
N PRO A 67 -51.20 6.12 -29.23
CA PRO A 67 -52.06 4.94 -29.07
C PRO A 67 -51.66 3.75 -29.98
N GLU A 68 -51.08 4.03 -31.15
CA GLU A 68 -50.66 3.01 -32.12
C GLU A 68 -49.39 2.26 -31.70
N PHE A 69 -48.67 2.73 -30.67
CA PHE A 69 -47.41 2.13 -30.23
C PHE A 69 -47.54 0.66 -29.88
N ILE A 70 -48.57 0.27 -29.12
CA ILE A 70 -48.80 -1.12 -28.71
C ILE A 70 -49.03 -2.02 -29.93
N GLN A 71 -49.68 -1.50 -30.97
CA GLN A 71 -49.91 -2.24 -32.21
C GLN A 71 -48.63 -2.39 -33.01
N ALA A 72 -47.91 -1.29 -33.29
CA ALA A 72 -46.62 -1.30 -33.99
C ALA A 72 -45.59 -2.21 -33.29
N LEU A 73 -45.70 -2.27 -31.96
CA LEU A 73 -44.86 -3.08 -31.13
C LEU A 73 -45.14 -4.58 -31.25
N ARG A 74 -46.40 -4.99 -31.29
CA ARG A 74 -46.77 -6.40 -31.52
C ARG A 74 -46.33 -6.91 -32.88
N GLU A 75 -46.19 -6.02 -33.87
CA GLU A 75 -45.78 -6.36 -35.24
C GLU A 75 -44.27 -6.63 -35.38
N ILE A 76 -43.44 -6.02 -34.52
CA ILE A 76 -41.96 -6.12 -34.58
C ILE A 76 -41.36 -7.06 -33.53
N VAL A 77 -42.11 -7.44 -32.49
CA VAL A 77 -41.62 -8.40 -31.48
C VAL A 77 -41.55 -9.81 -32.09
N HIS A 78 -40.34 -10.33 -32.24
CA HIS A 78 -40.07 -11.69 -32.74
C HIS A 78 -40.00 -12.72 -31.60
N GLU A 79 -40.00 -14.03 -31.92
CA GLU A 79 -39.85 -15.12 -30.93
C GLU A 79 -38.58 -14.97 -30.09
N ASP A 80 -37.50 -14.46 -30.71
CA ASP A 80 -36.21 -14.22 -30.06
C ASP A 80 -36.16 -12.90 -29.27
N GLY A 81 -37.17 -12.03 -29.36
CA GLY A 81 -37.22 -10.71 -28.74
C GLY A 81 -37.03 -9.54 -29.72
N ILE A 82 -36.86 -8.32 -29.19
CA ILE A 82 -36.57 -7.09 -29.95
C ILE A 82 -35.13 -6.62 -29.68
N THR A 83 -34.44 -6.16 -30.72
CA THR A 83 -33.09 -5.58 -30.59
C THR A 83 -33.14 -4.15 -30.05
N HIS A 84 -32.01 -3.67 -29.53
CA HIS A 84 -31.89 -2.27 -29.09
C HIS A 84 -32.16 -1.24 -30.21
N ALA A 85 -31.74 -1.55 -31.43
CA ALA A 85 -31.92 -0.65 -32.57
C ALA A 85 -33.40 -0.56 -32.97
N GLU A 86 -34.09 -1.70 -33.08
CA GLU A 86 -35.52 -1.78 -33.37
C GLU A 86 -36.35 -1.10 -32.27
N LEU A 87 -36.02 -1.35 -31.00
CA LEU A 87 -36.69 -0.70 -29.88
C LEU A 87 -36.50 0.82 -29.91
N LYS A 88 -35.29 1.29 -30.23
CA LYS A 88 -35.02 2.73 -30.34
C LYS A 88 -35.82 3.36 -31.48
N GLU A 89 -35.83 2.74 -32.64
CA GLU A 89 -36.60 3.24 -33.78
C GLU A 89 -38.10 3.27 -33.47
N LEU A 90 -38.64 2.17 -32.93
CA LEU A 90 -40.04 2.06 -32.55
C LEU A 90 -40.46 3.13 -31.53
N VAL A 91 -39.65 3.36 -30.49
CA VAL A 91 -39.88 4.40 -29.48
C VAL A 91 -39.89 5.79 -30.12
N LEU A 92 -38.92 6.09 -31.01
CA LEU A 92 -38.80 7.41 -31.63
C LEU A 92 -39.91 7.71 -32.64
N GLN A 93 -40.42 6.69 -33.34
CA GLN A 93 -41.54 6.85 -34.28
C GLN A 93 -42.88 7.08 -33.56
N ASN A 94 -43.01 6.50 -32.36
CA ASN A 94 -44.28 6.46 -31.62
C ASN A 94 -44.33 7.33 -30.37
N VAL A 95 -43.28 8.10 -30.04
CA VAL A 95 -43.36 9.08 -28.95
C VAL A 95 -44.45 10.11 -29.21
N ASP A 96 -45.27 10.41 -28.20
CA ASP A 96 -46.29 11.46 -28.29
C ASP A 96 -45.60 12.85 -28.41
N PRO A 97 -45.89 13.65 -29.46
CA PRO A 97 -45.39 15.02 -29.55
C PRO A 97 -45.68 15.89 -28.32
N ALA A 98 -46.75 15.63 -27.57
CA ALA A 98 -47.06 16.31 -26.31
C ALA A 98 -45.96 16.08 -25.27
N PHE A 99 -45.44 14.86 -25.14
CA PHE A 99 -44.35 14.53 -24.22
C PHE A 99 -43.10 15.36 -24.52
N VAL A 100 -42.71 15.47 -25.80
CA VAL A 100 -41.55 16.27 -26.24
C VAL A 100 -41.76 17.76 -25.97
N LYS A 101 -42.99 18.27 -26.18
CA LYS A 101 -43.34 19.66 -25.87
C LYS A 101 -43.23 19.95 -24.37
N GLU A 102 -43.64 19.04 -23.50
CA GLU A 102 -43.50 19.19 -22.05
C GLU A 102 -42.04 19.19 -21.61
N LEU A 103 -41.19 18.31 -22.16
CA LEU A 103 -39.73 18.34 -21.91
C LEU A 103 -39.11 19.69 -22.33
N ALA A 104 -39.52 20.24 -23.48
CA ALA A 104 -39.04 21.53 -23.96
C ALA A 104 -39.47 22.70 -23.04
N LYS A 105 -40.70 22.66 -22.49
CA LYS A 105 -41.18 23.63 -21.48
C LYS A 105 -40.36 23.54 -20.18
N LEU A 106 -39.87 22.36 -19.83
CA LEU A 106 -39.02 22.14 -18.66
C LEU A 106 -37.55 22.52 -18.88
N GLY A 107 -37.18 22.98 -20.08
CA GLY A 107 -35.84 23.47 -20.40
C GLY A 107 -34.99 22.51 -21.24
N TYR A 108 -35.46 21.28 -21.48
CA TYR A 108 -34.76 20.25 -22.25
C TYR A 108 -35.12 20.38 -23.73
N LYS A 109 -34.60 21.45 -24.34
CA LYS A 109 -34.84 21.77 -25.75
C LYS A 109 -33.78 21.09 -26.63
N LYS A 110 -34.18 20.64 -27.83
CA LYS A 110 -33.26 20.03 -28.83
C LYS A 110 -32.52 18.78 -28.33
N LEU A 111 -33.21 17.91 -27.59
CA LEU A 111 -32.67 16.59 -27.26
C LEU A 111 -32.33 15.84 -28.56
N SER A 112 -31.15 15.21 -28.61
CA SER A 112 -30.87 14.27 -29.69
C SER A 112 -31.78 13.05 -29.55
N ASP A 113 -32.00 12.33 -30.64
CA ASP A 113 -32.74 11.07 -30.66
C ASP A 113 -32.23 10.08 -29.61
N ASP A 114 -30.92 10.06 -29.38
CA ASP A 114 -30.30 9.23 -28.36
C ASP A 114 -30.69 9.63 -26.93
N TYR A 115 -30.72 10.94 -26.63
CA TYR A 115 -31.15 11.42 -25.32
C TYR A 115 -32.66 11.27 -25.11
N LEU A 116 -33.47 11.57 -26.12
CA LEU A 116 -34.93 11.42 -26.06
C LEU A 116 -35.33 9.97 -25.78
N TYR A 117 -34.75 9.03 -26.52
CA TYR A 117 -34.93 7.60 -26.30
C TYR A 117 -34.56 7.18 -24.87
N LYS A 118 -33.41 7.64 -24.37
CA LYS A 118 -32.94 7.32 -23.00
C LYS A 118 -33.83 7.93 -21.92
N PHE A 119 -34.35 9.14 -22.13
CA PHE A 119 -35.29 9.76 -21.19
C PHE A 119 -36.55 8.92 -21.02
N ILE A 120 -37.07 8.42 -22.13
CA ILE A 120 -38.27 7.58 -22.19
C ILE A 120 -38.03 6.26 -21.47
N ILE A 121 -36.99 5.51 -21.85
CA ILE A 121 -36.70 4.17 -21.33
C ILE A 121 -36.29 4.19 -19.85
N PHE A 122 -35.58 5.22 -19.40
CA PHE A 122 -35.10 5.31 -18.01
C PHE A 122 -36.01 6.14 -17.09
N GLY A 123 -37.21 6.52 -17.53
CA GLY A 123 -38.20 7.15 -16.66
C GLY A 123 -37.90 8.60 -16.29
N ALA A 124 -37.08 9.31 -17.08
CA ALA A 124 -36.84 10.75 -16.92
C ALA A 124 -37.98 11.57 -17.56
N HIS A 125 -39.21 11.28 -17.13
CA HIS A 125 -40.44 11.86 -17.68
C HIS A 125 -40.69 13.29 -17.15
N PRO A 126 -41.49 14.12 -17.86
CA PRO A 126 -41.80 15.48 -17.43
C PRO A 126 -42.29 15.59 -15.98
N GLU A 127 -43.18 14.71 -15.54
CA GLU A 127 -43.69 14.73 -14.15
C GLU A 127 -42.57 14.49 -13.14
N TYR A 128 -41.72 13.48 -13.37
CA TYR A 128 -40.56 13.20 -12.52
C TYR A 128 -39.63 14.42 -12.42
N ILE A 129 -39.31 15.05 -13.55
CA ILE A 129 -38.48 16.26 -13.60
C ILE A 129 -39.14 17.43 -12.86
N GLN A 130 -40.45 17.62 -12.99
CA GLN A 130 -41.20 18.65 -12.25
C GLN A 130 -41.14 18.40 -10.74
N GLN A 131 -41.31 17.15 -10.31
CA GLN A 131 -41.24 16.76 -8.91
C GLN A 131 -39.83 16.92 -8.34
N LEU A 132 -38.79 16.66 -9.14
CA LEU A 132 -37.40 16.98 -8.78
C LEU A 132 -37.18 18.48 -8.60
N LYS A 133 -37.68 19.32 -9.52
CA LYS A 133 -37.59 20.79 -9.41
C LYS A 133 -38.27 21.33 -8.15
N LYS A 134 -39.45 20.78 -7.79
CA LYS A 134 -40.16 21.12 -6.53
C LYS A 134 -39.32 20.84 -5.28
N ARG A 135 -38.42 19.85 -5.33
CA ARG A 135 -37.49 19.46 -4.25
C ARG A 135 -36.12 20.12 -4.34
N GLY A 136 -35.98 21.15 -5.18
CA GLY A 136 -34.74 21.93 -5.28
C GLY A 136 -33.74 21.42 -6.32
N TYR A 137 -33.99 20.28 -6.97
CA TYR A 137 -33.14 19.76 -8.04
C TYR A 137 -33.45 20.48 -9.36
N LYS A 138 -32.92 21.69 -9.49
CA LYS A 138 -33.09 22.56 -10.66
C LYS A 138 -31.96 22.33 -11.66
N ASP A 139 -32.27 22.53 -12.94
CA ASP A 139 -31.30 22.59 -14.05
C ASP A 139 -30.32 21.41 -14.11
N LEU A 140 -30.80 20.21 -13.79
CA LEU A 140 -29.99 18.99 -13.91
C LEU A 140 -29.66 18.72 -15.39
N PRO A 141 -28.41 18.38 -15.74
CA PRO A 141 -28.09 18.01 -17.10
C PRO A 141 -28.78 16.69 -17.48
N GLU A 142 -29.01 16.48 -18.77
CA GLU A 142 -29.69 15.31 -19.33
C GLU A 142 -29.07 14.00 -18.85
N SER A 143 -27.74 13.97 -18.85
CA SER A 143 -26.96 12.83 -18.38
C SER A 143 -27.21 12.50 -16.91
N GLN A 144 -27.50 13.50 -16.06
CA GLN A 144 -27.79 13.28 -14.65
C GLN A 144 -29.19 12.73 -14.43
N LEU A 145 -30.20 13.25 -15.13
CA LEU A 145 -31.56 12.71 -15.08
C LEU A 145 -31.60 11.25 -15.53
N ILE A 146 -30.89 10.93 -16.62
CA ILE A 146 -30.75 9.55 -17.08
C ILE A 146 -30.11 8.67 -16.01
N LYS A 147 -29.02 9.12 -15.36
CA LYS A 147 -28.39 8.36 -14.25
C LYS A 147 -29.35 8.13 -13.09
N MET A 148 -30.10 9.15 -12.69
CA MET A 148 -31.09 9.04 -11.61
C MET A 148 -32.17 8.01 -11.95
N GLY A 149 -32.67 8.03 -13.19
CA GLY A 149 -33.62 7.05 -13.71
C GLY A 149 -33.07 5.62 -13.73
N ILE A 150 -31.88 5.42 -14.29
CA ILE A 150 -31.16 4.13 -14.32
C ILE A 150 -31.03 3.53 -12.91
N HIS A 151 -30.68 4.36 -11.92
CA HIS A 151 -30.49 3.94 -10.54
C HIS A 151 -31.76 3.96 -9.69
N ARG A 152 -32.92 4.22 -10.32
CA ARG A 152 -34.23 4.27 -9.67
C ARG A 152 -34.25 5.21 -8.46
N VAL A 153 -33.67 6.40 -8.62
CA VAL A 153 -33.80 7.48 -7.63
C VAL A 153 -35.22 8.03 -7.73
N THR A 154 -36.19 7.40 -7.07
CA THR A 154 -37.59 7.82 -7.15
C THR A 154 -37.86 9.05 -6.28
N ILE A 155 -39.01 9.69 -6.48
CA ILE A 155 -39.44 10.83 -5.66
C ILE A 155 -39.70 10.38 -4.22
N GLU A 156 -40.32 9.21 -4.05
CA GLU A 156 -40.58 8.58 -2.76
C GLU A 156 -39.28 8.30 -2.02
N TYR A 157 -38.25 7.81 -2.72
CA TYR A 157 -36.92 7.59 -2.14
C TYR A 157 -36.31 8.89 -1.61
N ILE A 158 -36.39 9.98 -2.36
CA ILE A 158 -35.90 11.30 -1.93
C ILE A 158 -36.67 11.78 -0.69
N ASP A 159 -38.01 11.66 -0.69
CA ASP A 159 -38.85 12.08 0.43
C ASP A 159 -38.62 11.25 1.69
N GLU A 160 -38.36 9.95 1.54
CA GLU A 160 -37.97 9.06 2.64
C GLU A 160 -36.63 9.46 3.23
N LEU A 161 -35.62 9.75 2.40
CA LEU A 161 -34.32 10.24 2.88
C LEU A 161 -34.45 11.57 3.62
N ASN A 162 -35.26 12.50 3.10
CA ASN A 162 -35.56 13.78 3.76
C ASN A 162 -36.22 13.57 5.13
N ARG A 163 -37.22 12.67 5.23
CA ARG A 163 -37.86 12.31 6.51
C ARG A 163 -36.88 11.68 7.50
N LEU A 164 -35.90 10.96 6.99
CA LEU A 164 -34.80 10.40 7.77
C LEU A 164 -33.70 11.42 8.09
N GLY A 165 -33.89 12.71 7.79
CA GLY A 165 -32.93 13.77 8.11
C GLY A 165 -31.73 13.85 7.18
N TYR A 166 -31.75 13.14 6.05
CA TYR A 166 -30.76 13.26 4.98
C TYR A 166 -31.31 14.18 3.89
N SER A 167 -31.51 15.45 4.24
CA SER A 167 -31.93 16.50 3.31
C SER A 167 -30.76 17.04 2.48
N ASP A 168 -31.07 17.80 1.43
CA ASP A 168 -30.10 18.58 0.64
C ASP A 168 -28.98 17.75 -0.02
N LEU A 169 -29.24 16.46 -0.25
CA LEU A 169 -28.32 15.59 -0.94
C LEU A 169 -28.22 16.00 -2.41
N SER A 170 -27.01 16.02 -2.97
CA SER A 170 -26.85 16.24 -4.41
C SER A 170 -27.42 15.07 -5.21
N ALA A 171 -27.85 15.34 -6.44
CA ALA A 171 -28.30 14.29 -7.37
C ALA A 171 -27.26 13.17 -7.54
N ASN A 172 -25.97 13.52 -7.53
CA ASN A 172 -24.87 12.56 -7.55
C ASN A 172 -24.85 11.68 -6.30
N LYS A 173 -25.08 12.26 -5.12
CA LYS A 173 -25.09 11.51 -3.86
C LYS A 173 -26.28 10.55 -3.79
N LEU A 174 -27.46 10.97 -4.23
CA LEU A 174 -28.63 10.09 -4.34
C LEU A 174 -28.36 8.88 -5.25
N VAL A 175 -27.75 9.13 -6.41
CA VAL A 175 -27.33 8.07 -7.34
C VAL A 175 -26.31 7.13 -6.67
N GLU A 176 -25.29 7.66 -5.99
CA GLU A 176 -24.30 6.86 -5.26
C GLU A 176 -24.95 5.97 -4.20
N MET A 177 -25.90 6.50 -3.42
CA MET A 177 -26.63 5.71 -2.42
C MET A 177 -27.41 4.56 -3.06
N ARG A 178 -28.10 4.80 -4.18
CA ARG A 178 -28.80 3.75 -4.94
C ARG A 178 -27.84 2.72 -5.52
N ILE A 179 -26.69 3.13 -6.05
CA ILE A 179 -25.63 2.22 -6.55
C ILE A 179 -25.21 1.23 -5.46
N HIS A 180 -25.10 1.71 -4.23
CA HIS A 180 -24.73 0.88 -3.08
C HIS A 180 -25.92 0.21 -2.39
N ASN A 181 -27.13 0.31 -2.95
CA ASN A 181 -28.35 -0.26 -2.39
C ASN A 181 -28.62 0.23 -0.94
N VAL A 182 -28.34 1.50 -0.67
CA VAL A 182 -28.69 2.15 0.59
C VAL A 182 -30.19 2.46 0.56
N THR A 183 -30.96 1.68 1.32
CA THR A 183 -32.42 1.84 1.43
C THR A 183 -32.80 2.68 2.65
N PRO A 184 -33.99 3.29 2.65
CA PRO A 184 -34.53 3.96 3.84
C PRO A 184 -34.64 3.02 5.05
N ASP A 185 -35.08 1.77 4.86
CA ASP A 185 -35.10 0.76 5.93
C ASP A 185 -33.71 0.51 6.53
N TYR A 186 -32.68 0.47 5.69
CA TYR A 186 -31.30 0.32 6.16
C TYR A 186 -30.87 1.51 7.03
N ILE A 187 -31.18 2.74 6.61
CA ILE A 187 -30.89 3.94 7.39
C ILE A 187 -31.69 3.96 8.69
N SER A 188 -32.98 3.64 8.64
CA SER A 188 -33.87 3.57 9.81
C SER A 188 -33.35 2.60 10.86
N ALA A 189 -32.86 1.43 10.44
CA ALA A 189 -32.22 0.49 11.36
C ALA A 189 -31.03 1.14 12.10
N PHE A 190 -30.15 1.88 11.41
CA PHE A 190 -29.02 2.53 12.08
C PHE A 190 -29.42 3.66 13.03
N LYS A 191 -30.57 4.31 12.82
CA LYS A 191 -31.05 5.38 13.71
C LYS A 191 -31.40 4.93 15.12
N GLU A 192 -31.74 3.65 15.34
CA GLU A 192 -32.03 3.17 16.70
C GLU A 192 -30.76 3.05 17.57
N LEU A 193 -29.56 3.31 17.02
CA LEU A 193 -28.29 3.24 17.75
C LEU A 193 -27.98 4.50 18.57
N ASP A 194 -28.86 5.50 18.58
CA ASP A 194 -28.64 6.83 19.20
C ASP A 194 -27.32 7.48 18.72
N MET A 195 -27.01 7.31 17.44
CA MET A 195 -25.81 7.81 16.78
C MET A 195 -26.19 8.49 15.47
N ASP A 196 -25.61 9.66 15.24
CA ASP A 196 -25.73 10.36 13.96
C ASP A 196 -24.66 9.88 12.98
N PHE A 197 -25.11 9.53 11.77
CA PHE A 197 -24.25 9.09 10.68
C PHE A 197 -24.36 10.05 9.51
N SER A 198 -23.21 10.48 8.99
CA SER A 198 -23.18 11.17 7.71
C SER A 198 -23.57 10.23 6.57
N VAL A 199 -24.08 10.78 5.47
CA VAL A 199 -24.41 10.02 4.27
C VAL A 199 -23.23 9.17 3.75
N ASN A 200 -22.00 9.70 3.87
CA ASN A 200 -20.79 9.00 3.46
C ASN A 200 -20.50 7.78 4.35
N GLN A 201 -20.79 7.86 5.65
CA GLN A 201 -20.64 6.74 6.57
C GLN A 201 -21.68 5.65 6.27
N ILE A 202 -22.95 6.01 6.04
CA ILE A 202 -24.00 5.06 5.65
C ILE A 202 -23.63 4.31 4.36
N ILE A 203 -23.17 5.03 3.34
CA ILE A 203 -22.70 4.41 2.09
C ILE A 203 -21.54 3.45 2.36
N ARG A 204 -20.57 3.86 3.20
CA ARG A 204 -19.42 3.03 3.57
C ARG A 204 -19.83 1.78 4.35
N PHE A 205 -20.75 1.90 5.30
CA PHE A 205 -21.30 0.76 6.04
C PHE A 205 -21.94 -0.24 5.10
N LYS A 206 -22.73 0.24 4.13
CA LYS A 206 -23.36 -0.63 3.15
C LYS A 206 -22.34 -1.30 2.22
N LYS A 207 -21.30 -0.59 1.78
CA LYS A 207 -20.17 -1.15 1.01
C LYS A 207 -19.48 -2.31 1.73
N PHE A 208 -19.39 -2.25 3.06
CA PHE A 208 -18.76 -3.29 3.88
C PHE A 208 -19.77 -4.24 4.56
N ASN A 209 -21.02 -4.25 4.11
CA ASN A 209 -22.09 -5.12 4.64
C ASN A 209 -22.29 -4.99 6.16
N LEU A 210 -22.03 -3.82 6.73
CA LEU A 210 -22.28 -3.56 8.15
C LEU A 210 -23.80 -3.49 8.39
N VAL A 211 -24.28 -4.21 9.39
CA VAL A 211 -25.68 -4.22 9.81
C VAL A 211 -25.81 -3.78 11.27
N GLN A 212 -26.96 -3.21 11.62
CA GLN A 212 -27.20 -2.66 12.95
C GLN A 212 -27.03 -3.69 14.08
N ASP A 213 -27.46 -4.95 13.86
CA ASP A 213 -27.34 -6.00 14.88
C ASP A 213 -25.87 -6.28 15.26
N TYR A 214 -24.94 -6.17 14.30
CA TYR A 214 -23.51 -6.30 14.59
C TYR A 214 -23.02 -5.20 15.56
N VAL A 215 -23.50 -3.96 15.40
CA VAL A 215 -23.18 -2.85 16.31
C VAL A 215 -23.79 -3.08 17.70
N LYS A 216 -25.06 -3.52 17.75
CA LYS A 216 -25.74 -3.91 19.01
C LYS A 216 -24.96 -5.02 19.73
N GLN A 217 -24.42 -6.01 19.01
CA GLN A 217 -23.59 -7.06 19.58
C GLN A 217 -22.26 -6.53 20.15
N ILE A 218 -21.63 -5.55 19.49
CA ILE A 218 -20.43 -4.89 20.02
C ILE A 218 -20.73 -4.14 21.32
N HIS A 219 -21.84 -3.40 21.39
CA HIS A 219 -22.25 -2.69 22.61
C HIS A 219 -22.51 -3.66 23.77
N ARG A 220 -23.14 -4.82 23.49
CA ARG A 220 -23.34 -5.90 24.49
C ARG A 220 -22.04 -6.51 25.01
N LEU A 221 -20.93 -6.35 24.29
CA LEU A 221 -19.59 -6.78 24.74
C LEU A 221 -18.87 -5.70 25.58
N GLY A 222 -19.54 -4.60 25.92
CA GLY A 222 -18.98 -3.52 26.74
C GLY A 222 -18.37 -2.37 25.92
N PHE A 223 -18.34 -2.47 24.59
CA PHE A 223 -17.83 -1.43 23.71
C PHE A 223 -18.95 -0.47 23.31
N THR A 224 -19.28 0.49 24.18
CA THR A 224 -20.37 1.44 23.94
C THR A 224 -19.94 2.73 23.25
N ASP A 225 -18.68 3.14 23.41
CA ASP A 225 -18.13 4.38 22.81
C ASP A 225 -17.40 4.10 21.47
N VAL A 226 -18.08 3.40 20.55
CA VAL A 226 -17.48 3.04 19.26
C VAL A 226 -17.83 4.09 18.21
N THR A 227 -16.81 4.76 17.69
CA THR A 227 -17.00 5.80 16.68
C THR A 227 -17.47 5.21 15.34
N PRO A 228 -18.21 5.99 14.51
CA PRO A 228 -18.56 5.55 13.16
C PRO A 228 -17.36 5.16 12.27
N ASN A 229 -16.20 5.79 12.50
CA ASN A 229 -14.96 5.44 11.80
C ASN A 229 -14.46 4.05 12.23
N GLN A 230 -14.50 3.74 13.54
CA GLN A 230 -14.17 2.40 14.03
C GLN A 230 -15.15 1.34 13.52
N LEU A 231 -16.46 1.64 13.47
CA LEU A 231 -17.45 0.73 12.87
C LEU A 231 -17.14 0.43 11.39
N SER A 232 -16.70 1.45 10.65
CA SER A 232 -16.27 1.28 9.26
C SER A 232 -15.05 0.36 9.14
N GLU A 233 -14.04 0.56 9.99
CA GLU A 233 -12.81 -0.24 9.96
C GLU A 233 -13.04 -1.68 10.44
N LEU A 234 -13.91 -1.89 11.44
CA LEU A 234 -14.36 -3.22 11.86
C LEU A 234 -14.97 -4.01 10.71
N ALA A 235 -15.89 -3.38 9.97
CA ALA A 235 -16.56 -3.98 8.82
C ALA A 235 -15.57 -4.26 7.67
N LYS A 236 -14.77 -3.25 7.30
CA LYS A 236 -13.75 -3.32 6.25
C LYS A 236 -12.73 -4.43 6.48
N HIS A 237 -12.30 -4.63 7.73
CA HIS A 237 -11.33 -5.66 8.10
C HIS A 237 -11.97 -6.99 8.52
N ASN A 238 -13.29 -7.14 8.32
CA ASN A 238 -14.05 -8.35 8.62
C ASN A 238 -13.79 -8.87 10.05
N VAL A 239 -13.89 -7.97 11.03
CA VAL A 239 -13.73 -8.29 12.45
C VAL A 239 -15.03 -8.93 12.95
N SER A 240 -15.08 -10.25 13.02
CA SER A 240 -16.27 -10.96 13.52
C SER A 240 -16.48 -10.79 15.03
N ILE A 241 -17.73 -10.87 15.52
CA ILE A 241 -18.05 -10.89 16.95
C ILE A 241 -17.33 -12.03 17.70
N SER A 242 -17.19 -13.20 17.09
CA SER A 242 -16.42 -14.32 17.66
C SER A 242 -14.96 -13.97 17.87
N TYR A 243 -14.34 -13.25 16.92
CA TYR A 243 -12.98 -12.75 17.05
C TYR A 243 -12.83 -11.81 18.26
N ILE A 244 -13.75 -10.85 18.41
CA ILE A 244 -13.75 -9.93 19.56
C ILE A 244 -13.87 -10.72 20.87
N LYS A 245 -14.83 -11.64 20.98
CA LYS A 245 -15.02 -12.51 22.15
C LYS A 245 -13.77 -13.31 22.49
N ASN A 246 -13.05 -13.83 21.49
CA ASN A 246 -11.82 -14.58 21.73
C ASN A 246 -10.71 -13.69 22.29
N ILE A 247 -10.57 -12.44 21.81
CA ILE A 247 -9.60 -11.49 22.37
C ILE A 247 -9.96 -11.14 23.82
N LEU A 248 -11.24 -10.92 24.12
CA LEU A 248 -11.73 -10.60 25.47
C LEU A 248 -11.50 -11.73 26.51
N GLN A 249 -11.16 -12.95 26.09
CA GLN A 249 -10.75 -14.01 27.03
C GLN A 249 -9.37 -13.77 27.66
N TYR A 250 -8.57 -12.91 27.05
CA TYR A 250 -7.18 -12.63 27.44
C TYR A 250 -6.95 -11.18 27.87
N TYR A 251 -7.87 -10.29 27.53
CA TYR A 251 -7.70 -8.85 27.65
C TYR A 251 -8.96 -8.19 28.19
N ASP A 252 -8.94 -7.81 29.47
CA ASP A 252 -10.06 -7.13 30.13
C ASP A 252 -10.14 -5.63 29.76
N ASP A 253 -9.00 -4.99 29.48
CA ASP A 253 -8.90 -3.57 29.09
C ASP A 253 -8.24 -3.41 27.70
N VAL A 254 -9.00 -3.75 26.66
CA VAL A 254 -8.58 -3.58 25.25
C VAL A 254 -9.59 -2.74 24.52
N SER A 255 -9.14 -1.71 23.81
CA SER A 255 -10.00 -0.86 22.98
C SER A 255 -10.38 -1.52 21.64
N ILE A 256 -11.50 -1.10 21.04
CA ILE A 256 -11.86 -1.47 19.66
C ILE A 256 -10.74 -1.14 18.67
N GLY A 257 -10.06 0.00 18.86
CA GLY A 257 -8.92 0.39 18.02
C GLY A 257 -7.78 -0.63 18.06
N GLN A 258 -7.46 -1.16 19.24
CA GLN A 258 -6.47 -2.22 19.38
C GLN A 258 -6.94 -3.53 18.76
N ILE A 259 -8.21 -3.92 18.92
CA ILE A 259 -8.77 -5.13 18.27
C ILE A 259 -8.69 -5.03 16.75
N ILE A 260 -9.03 -3.88 16.16
CA ILE A 260 -8.87 -3.62 14.73
C ILE A 260 -7.40 -3.81 14.32
N LYS A 261 -6.47 -3.19 15.06
CA LYS A 261 -5.02 -3.31 14.80
C LYS A 261 -4.56 -4.77 14.85
N MET A 262 -5.00 -5.54 15.86
CA MET A 262 -4.68 -6.97 15.97
C MET A 262 -5.20 -7.75 14.76
N LYS A 263 -6.42 -7.48 14.30
CA LYS A 263 -7.00 -8.11 13.11
C LYS A 263 -6.20 -7.77 11.84
N ILE A 264 -5.87 -6.50 11.63
CA ILE A 264 -5.09 -6.02 10.47
C ILE A 264 -3.75 -6.76 10.38
N HIS A 265 -3.07 -6.95 11.51
CA HIS A 265 -1.79 -7.68 11.55
C HIS A 265 -1.94 -9.21 11.58
N GLY A 266 -3.16 -9.74 11.41
CA GLY A 266 -3.40 -11.17 11.30
C GLY A 266 -3.13 -11.94 12.60
N ILE A 267 -3.35 -11.31 13.75
CA ILE A 267 -3.26 -11.97 15.05
C ILE A 267 -4.48 -12.88 15.20
N LYS A 268 -4.23 -14.17 15.35
CA LYS A 268 -5.25 -15.21 15.56
C LYS A 268 -5.23 -15.63 17.04
N ASP A 269 -6.34 -16.19 17.51
CA ASP A 269 -6.47 -16.79 18.84
C ASP A 269 -5.33 -17.80 19.13
N SER A 270 -4.96 -18.63 18.15
CA SER A 270 -3.85 -19.59 18.28
C SER A 270 -2.51 -18.91 18.55
N PHE A 271 -2.27 -17.70 18.03
CA PHE A 271 -1.05 -16.95 18.29
C PHE A 271 -1.03 -16.40 19.71
N VAL A 272 -2.16 -15.88 20.20
CA VAL A 272 -2.30 -15.41 21.59
C VAL A 272 -2.08 -16.56 22.57
N LYS A 273 -2.73 -17.71 22.33
CA LYS A 273 -2.55 -18.95 23.11
C LYS A 273 -1.11 -19.44 23.11
N GLY A 274 -0.47 -19.46 21.95
CA GLY A 274 0.94 -19.86 21.82
C GLY A 274 1.89 -18.93 22.57
N MET A 275 1.62 -17.63 22.61
CA MET A 275 2.42 -16.71 23.42
C MET A 275 2.22 -16.94 24.91
N ALA A 276 0.97 -17.11 25.36
CA ALA A 276 0.65 -17.41 26.74
C ALA A 276 1.30 -18.72 27.22
N SER A 277 1.35 -19.76 26.37
CA SER A 277 2.02 -21.04 26.70
C SER A 277 3.54 -20.90 26.78
N GLN A 278 4.13 -19.90 26.12
CA GLN A 278 5.55 -19.59 26.22
C GLN A 278 5.89 -18.68 27.43
N GLY A 279 4.92 -18.38 28.30
CA GLY A 279 5.09 -17.56 29.50
C GLY A 279 4.65 -16.10 29.33
N PHE A 280 4.26 -15.70 28.13
CA PHE A 280 3.89 -14.32 27.81
C PHE A 280 2.39 -14.05 27.96
N LYS A 281 1.86 -14.26 29.17
CA LYS A 281 0.42 -14.16 29.47
C LYS A 281 -0.11 -12.72 29.52
N GLU A 282 0.74 -11.76 29.84
CA GLU A 282 0.35 -10.35 30.10
C GLU A 282 0.85 -9.37 29.03
N LEU A 283 1.18 -9.85 27.82
CA LEU A 283 1.59 -8.94 26.74
C LEU A 283 0.44 -8.03 26.37
N SER A 284 0.62 -6.71 26.43
CA SER A 284 -0.37 -5.77 25.91
C SER A 284 -0.70 -6.05 24.44
N ALA A 285 -1.91 -5.67 23.99
CA ALA A 285 -2.32 -5.82 22.60
C ALA A 285 -1.31 -5.20 21.60
N ASN A 286 -0.73 -4.04 21.96
CA ASN A 286 0.31 -3.40 21.16
C ASN A 286 1.58 -4.26 21.08
N ARG A 287 1.95 -4.93 22.18
CA ARG A 287 3.13 -5.79 22.22
C ARG A 287 2.94 -7.08 21.43
N LEU A 288 1.73 -7.66 21.43
CA LEU A 288 1.41 -8.78 20.53
C LEU A 288 1.52 -8.40 19.05
N VAL A 289 1.06 -7.20 18.69
CA VAL A 289 1.21 -6.68 17.32
C VAL A 289 2.68 -6.54 16.95
N GLU A 290 3.50 -5.99 17.85
CA GLU A 290 4.95 -5.89 17.63
C GLU A 290 5.61 -7.27 17.45
N PHE A 291 5.27 -8.24 18.29
CA PHE A 291 5.72 -9.63 18.14
C PHE A 291 5.34 -10.18 16.76
N LYS A 292 4.10 -9.94 16.33
CA LYS A 292 3.61 -10.40 15.03
C LYS A 292 4.36 -9.76 13.86
N ILE A 293 4.60 -8.45 13.91
CA ILE A 293 5.34 -7.69 12.89
C ILE A 293 6.78 -8.20 12.77
N HIS A 294 7.46 -8.38 13.90
CA HIS A 294 8.85 -8.86 13.94
C HIS A 294 8.96 -10.39 13.86
N ARG A 295 7.83 -11.10 13.68
CA ARG A 295 7.77 -12.55 13.58
C ARG A 295 8.42 -13.25 14.79
N VAL A 296 8.25 -12.68 15.98
CA VAL A 296 8.47 -13.42 17.23
C VAL A 296 7.33 -14.44 17.31
N THR A 297 7.65 -15.72 17.17
CA THR A 297 6.66 -16.81 17.21
C THR A 297 6.89 -17.70 18.43
N PRO A 298 5.88 -18.47 18.88
CA PRO A 298 6.07 -19.42 19.97
C PRO A 298 7.21 -20.40 19.70
N GLU A 299 7.33 -20.86 18.46
CA GLU A 299 8.39 -21.78 18.01
C GLU A 299 9.77 -21.12 18.07
N PHE A 300 9.88 -19.83 17.71
CA PHE A 300 11.14 -19.10 17.85
C PHE A 300 11.56 -18.98 19.32
N ILE A 301 10.62 -18.71 20.22
CA ILE A 301 10.89 -18.62 21.66
C ILE A 301 11.39 -19.96 22.20
N GLU A 302 10.70 -21.05 21.86
CA GLU A 302 11.08 -22.41 22.23
C GLU A 302 12.47 -22.77 21.71
N GLN A 303 12.74 -22.52 20.42
CA GLN A 303 14.05 -22.76 19.81
C GLN A 303 15.18 -22.01 20.52
N MET A 304 14.97 -20.76 20.92
CA MET A 304 15.99 -19.99 21.64
C MET A 304 16.21 -20.55 23.06
N ARG A 305 15.14 -21.01 23.72
CA ARG A 305 15.23 -21.68 25.02
C ARG A 305 16.00 -23.00 24.93
N ASP A 306 15.75 -23.80 23.90
CA ASP A 306 16.40 -25.10 23.66
C ASP A 306 17.91 -24.96 23.42
N VAL A 307 18.33 -23.86 22.81
CA VAL A 307 19.76 -23.52 22.71
C VAL A 307 20.27 -22.78 23.94
N GLY A 308 19.56 -22.79 25.06
CA GLY A 308 20.11 -22.38 26.35
C GLY A 308 20.13 -20.88 26.61
N PHE A 309 19.33 -20.06 25.90
CA PHE A 309 19.13 -18.66 26.29
C PHE A 309 18.20 -18.48 27.50
N GLY A 310 17.55 -19.56 27.96
CA GLY A 310 16.65 -19.52 29.12
C GLY A 310 15.41 -18.64 28.86
N GLU A 311 15.01 -17.88 29.88
CA GLU A 311 13.88 -16.95 29.79
C GLU A 311 14.35 -15.60 29.24
N LEU A 312 14.02 -15.35 27.97
CA LEU A 312 14.27 -14.06 27.33
C LEU A 312 13.10 -13.12 27.58
N SER A 313 13.39 -11.85 27.87
CA SER A 313 12.36 -10.82 27.95
C SER A 313 11.72 -10.58 26.58
N ALA A 314 10.52 -9.99 26.59
CA ALA A 314 9.85 -9.61 25.36
C ALA A 314 10.73 -8.68 24.50
N ASN A 315 11.47 -7.77 25.13
CA ASN A 315 12.38 -6.82 24.46
C ASN A 315 13.56 -7.50 23.78
N GLU A 316 14.15 -8.50 24.42
CA GLU A 316 15.25 -9.28 23.83
C GLU A 316 14.79 -10.08 22.62
N LEU A 317 13.64 -10.76 22.70
CA LEU A 317 13.09 -11.51 21.58
C LEU A 317 12.85 -10.65 20.34
N VAL A 318 12.28 -9.45 20.54
CA VAL A 318 12.07 -8.50 19.42
C VAL A 318 13.41 -8.02 18.87
N LYS A 319 14.37 -7.63 19.72
CA LYS A 319 15.72 -7.23 19.27
C LYS A 319 16.42 -8.33 18.49
N MET A 320 16.31 -9.58 18.93
CA MET A 320 16.87 -10.73 18.21
C MET A 320 16.29 -10.84 16.80
N ARG A 321 14.97 -10.69 16.64
CA ARG A 321 14.34 -10.72 15.32
C ARG A 321 14.74 -9.53 14.44
N ILE A 322 14.81 -8.33 15.00
CA ILE A 322 15.21 -7.12 14.28
C ILE A 322 16.66 -7.24 13.77
N HIS A 323 17.54 -7.83 14.57
CA HIS A 323 18.96 -7.99 14.23
C HIS A 323 19.30 -9.37 13.65
N ASN A 324 18.30 -10.09 13.13
CA ASN A 324 18.43 -11.37 12.43
C ASN A 324 19.21 -12.45 13.21
N ILE A 325 19.09 -12.47 14.53
CA ILE A 325 19.66 -13.53 15.36
C ILE A 325 18.74 -14.76 15.23
N SER A 326 19.16 -15.71 14.40
CA SER A 326 18.44 -16.95 14.12
C SER A 326 19.01 -18.14 14.89
N LEU A 327 18.25 -19.24 14.95
CA LEU A 327 18.71 -20.51 15.49
C LEU A 327 19.97 -21.02 14.78
N ASP A 328 19.98 -20.92 13.45
CA ASP A 328 21.11 -21.38 12.64
C ASP A 328 22.36 -20.54 12.94
N PHE A 329 22.23 -19.22 13.06
CA PHE A 329 23.36 -18.35 13.41
C PHE A 329 23.95 -18.71 14.78
N VAL A 330 23.11 -19.01 15.77
CA VAL A 330 23.53 -19.46 17.10
C VAL A 330 24.26 -20.80 17.01
N LYS A 331 23.70 -21.77 16.27
CA LYS A 331 24.31 -23.11 16.08
C LYS A 331 25.63 -23.05 15.33
N GLU A 332 25.73 -22.26 14.27
CA GLU A 332 26.94 -22.06 13.48
C GLU A 332 28.09 -21.51 14.32
N LEU A 333 27.84 -20.47 15.12
CA LEU A 333 28.87 -19.90 16.00
C LEU A 333 29.35 -20.88 17.06
N ARG A 334 28.43 -21.68 17.63
CA ARG A 334 28.79 -22.72 18.60
C ARG A 334 29.55 -23.88 17.97
N ALA A 335 29.18 -24.28 16.75
CA ALA A 335 29.93 -25.28 15.98
C ALA A 335 31.35 -24.80 15.65
N TYR A 336 31.53 -23.50 15.44
CA TYR A 336 32.85 -22.86 15.32
C TYR A 336 33.59 -22.72 16.68
N GLY A 337 32.96 -23.12 17.79
CA GLY A 337 33.53 -23.09 19.12
C GLY A 337 33.53 -21.70 19.77
N LEU A 338 32.54 -20.86 19.44
CA LEU A 338 32.26 -19.60 20.15
C LEU A 338 30.96 -19.73 20.95
N ASN A 339 30.96 -19.20 22.17
CA ASN A 339 29.78 -19.12 23.03
C ASN A 339 29.51 -17.66 23.41
N PRO A 340 28.99 -16.82 22.48
CA PRO A 340 28.72 -15.42 22.75
C PRO A 340 27.64 -15.26 23.83
N SER A 341 27.79 -14.20 24.63
CA SER A 341 26.70 -13.68 25.46
C SER A 341 25.59 -13.09 24.61
N MET A 342 24.40 -12.86 25.21
CA MET A 342 23.30 -12.19 24.52
C MET A 342 23.67 -10.81 23.95
N THR A 343 24.47 -10.04 24.70
CA THR A 343 24.98 -8.74 24.24
C THR A 343 25.85 -8.89 23.00
N GLU A 344 26.76 -9.87 22.98
CA GLU A 344 27.63 -10.11 21.82
C GLU A 344 26.87 -10.61 20.60
N PHE A 345 25.84 -11.44 20.78
CA PHE A 345 24.95 -11.82 19.67
C PHE A 345 24.25 -10.59 19.07
N LEU A 346 23.77 -9.67 19.92
CA LEU A 346 23.15 -8.42 19.49
C LEU A 346 24.14 -7.53 18.73
N GLU A 347 25.34 -7.31 19.27
CA GLU A 347 26.39 -6.53 18.59
C GLU A 347 26.73 -7.13 17.21
N MET A 348 26.92 -8.45 17.15
CA MET A 348 27.17 -9.15 15.89
C MET A 348 26.00 -9.01 14.90
N GLY A 349 24.77 -9.17 15.36
CA GLY A 349 23.57 -9.02 14.53
C GLY A 349 23.40 -7.59 14.00
N ILE A 350 23.62 -6.58 14.84
CA ILE A 350 23.59 -5.16 14.46
C ILE A 350 24.59 -4.85 13.34
N HIS A 351 25.80 -5.41 13.44
CA HIS A 351 26.89 -5.15 12.48
C HIS A 351 26.99 -6.20 11.36
N GLY A 352 26.01 -7.11 11.24
CA GLY A 352 25.96 -8.11 10.18
C GLY A 352 27.18 -9.05 10.17
N VAL A 353 27.68 -9.40 11.36
CA VAL A 353 28.73 -10.41 11.56
C VAL A 353 28.12 -11.81 11.35
N LYS A 354 28.86 -12.67 10.66
CA LYS A 354 28.50 -14.07 10.35
C LYS A 354 29.68 -14.97 10.66
N VAL A 355 29.45 -16.27 10.86
CA VAL A 355 30.52 -17.25 11.12
C VAL A 355 31.62 -17.22 10.05
N ASP A 356 31.26 -17.02 8.77
CA ASP A 356 32.21 -16.91 7.67
C ASP A 356 33.25 -15.81 7.87
N HIS A 357 32.90 -14.71 8.53
CA HIS A 357 33.87 -13.65 8.81
C HIS A 357 34.97 -14.19 9.73
N PHE A 358 34.63 -14.91 10.79
CA PHE A 358 35.61 -15.50 11.71
C PHE A 358 36.55 -16.46 10.95
N ILE A 359 36.00 -17.35 10.12
CA ILE A 359 36.78 -18.30 9.32
C ILE A 359 37.75 -17.59 8.37
N HIS A 360 37.29 -16.54 7.68
CA HIS A 360 38.15 -15.80 6.74
C HIS A 360 39.23 -15.01 7.47
N TYR A 361 38.89 -14.30 8.55
CA TYR A 361 39.89 -13.55 9.32
C TYR A 361 40.90 -14.47 10.00
N GLU A 362 40.48 -15.63 10.51
CA GLU A 362 41.38 -16.64 11.06
C GLU A 362 42.41 -17.10 10.02
N ARG A 363 41.98 -17.36 8.78
CA ARG A 363 42.90 -17.70 7.68
C ARG A 363 43.85 -16.54 7.34
N LEU A 364 43.36 -15.31 7.35
CA LEU A 364 44.15 -14.13 7.00
C LEU A 364 45.21 -13.83 8.06
N PHE A 365 44.92 -14.05 9.34
CA PHE A 365 45.83 -13.71 10.44
C PHE A 365 46.55 -14.92 11.04
N ASN A 366 46.19 -16.14 10.64
CA ASN A 366 46.66 -17.39 11.25
C ASN A 366 46.44 -17.41 12.77
N GLU A 367 45.37 -16.77 13.23
CA GLU A 367 44.99 -16.63 14.63
C GLU A 367 43.47 -16.48 14.73
N LYS A 368 42.84 -17.19 15.68
CA LYS A 368 41.40 -17.11 15.90
C LYS A 368 41.02 -15.71 16.42
N PRO A 369 40.20 -14.93 15.69
CA PRO A 369 39.86 -13.57 16.10
C PRO A 369 38.83 -13.55 17.22
N SER A 370 38.91 -12.55 18.10
CA SER A 370 37.87 -12.30 19.10
C SER A 370 36.61 -11.69 18.48
N ILE A 371 35.45 -11.91 19.11
CA ILE A 371 34.16 -11.34 18.67
C ILE A 371 34.25 -9.82 18.56
N ARG A 372 34.75 -9.17 19.62
CA ARG A 372 34.98 -7.72 19.66
C ARG A 372 35.80 -7.24 18.47
N ARG A 373 36.85 -7.97 18.10
CA ARG A 373 37.71 -7.60 16.96
C ARG A 373 36.98 -7.69 15.62
N ILE A 374 36.17 -8.73 15.41
CA ILE A 374 35.38 -8.86 14.17
C ILE A 374 34.33 -7.77 14.07
N VAL A 375 33.65 -7.48 15.17
CA VAL A 375 32.69 -6.37 15.26
C VAL A 375 33.37 -5.04 14.93
N GLU A 376 34.53 -4.75 15.53
CA GLU A 376 35.32 -3.53 15.26
C GLU A 376 35.72 -3.42 13.78
N MET A 377 36.24 -4.50 13.18
CA MET A 377 36.57 -4.54 11.76
C MET A 377 35.35 -4.26 10.87
N LYS A 378 34.18 -4.82 11.21
CA LYS A 378 32.92 -4.59 10.47
C LYS A 378 32.42 -3.17 10.60
N ILE A 379 32.49 -2.56 11.79
CA ILE A 379 32.14 -1.16 12.02
C ILE A 379 32.96 -0.23 11.11
N HIS A 380 34.26 -0.51 10.97
CA HIS A 380 35.16 0.31 10.17
C HIS A 380 35.31 -0.15 8.71
N ASN A 381 34.47 -1.07 8.23
CA ASN A 381 34.51 -1.60 6.85
C ASN A 381 35.89 -2.16 6.45
N VAL A 382 36.59 -2.78 7.39
CA VAL A 382 37.73 -3.66 7.09
C VAL A 382 37.10 -4.97 6.62
N SER A 383 37.26 -5.33 5.34
CA SER A 383 36.75 -6.58 4.76
C SER A 383 37.88 -7.57 4.48
N PRO A 384 37.61 -8.88 4.37
CA PRO A 384 38.62 -9.86 3.94
C PRO A 384 39.31 -9.46 2.63
N GLN A 385 38.56 -8.96 1.64
CA GLN A 385 39.09 -8.51 0.36
C GLN A 385 40.03 -7.31 0.51
N PHE A 386 39.68 -6.36 1.37
CA PHE A 386 40.55 -5.22 1.67
C PHE A 386 41.88 -5.70 2.25
N ILE A 387 41.85 -6.63 3.20
CA ILE A 387 43.07 -7.19 3.81
C ILE A 387 43.91 -7.93 2.76
N GLU A 388 43.30 -8.77 1.92
CA GLU A 388 44.01 -9.48 0.84
C GLU A 388 44.70 -8.52 -0.12
N GLU A 389 44.05 -7.43 -0.52
CA GLU A 389 44.66 -6.42 -1.39
C GLU A 389 45.83 -5.70 -0.71
N ILE A 390 45.68 -5.33 0.56
CA ILE A 390 46.76 -4.72 1.34
C ILE A 390 47.95 -5.69 1.46
N LYS A 391 47.71 -6.98 1.69
CA LYS A 391 48.75 -8.01 1.70
C LYS A 391 49.42 -8.19 0.34
N LYS A 392 48.67 -8.17 -0.76
CA LYS A 392 49.21 -8.22 -2.14
C LYS A 392 50.08 -7.00 -2.47
N LEU A 393 49.85 -5.87 -1.80
CA LEU A 393 50.70 -4.68 -1.87
C LEU A 393 51.95 -4.78 -0.97
N GLY A 394 52.21 -5.93 -0.34
CA GLY A 394 53.42 -6.17 0.46
C GLY A 394 53.31 -5.76 1.92
N PHE A 395 52.14 -5.30 2.39
CA PHE A 395 51.90 -5.04 3.81
C PHE A 395 51.39 -6.33 4.49
N THR A 396 52.25 -7.34 4.61
CA THR A 396 51.88 -8.69 5.06
C THR A 396 51.69 -8.84 6.57
N ASP A 397 52.40 -8.00 7.34
CA ASP A 397 52.57 -8.16 8.81
C ASP A 397 51.82 -7.09 9.61
N LEU A 398 50.75 -6.51 9.03
CA LEU A 398 49.90 -5.54 9.72
C LEU A 398 49.04 -6.23 10.77
N ALA A 399 49.02 -5.68 11.99
CA ALA A 399 48.07 -6.10 13.00
C ALA A 399 46.66 -5.63 12.60
N PRO A 400 45.59 -6.29 13.08
CA PRO A 400 44.22 -5.88 12.79
C PRO A 400 43.92 -4.41 13.14
N LYS A 401 44.57 -3.86 14.17
CA LYS A 401 44.46 -2.44 14.56
C LYS A 401 44.98 -1.49 13.47
N ASP A 402 46.03 -1.88 12.76
CA ASP A 402 46.64 -1.04 11.72
C ASP A 402 45.75 -1.04 10.46
N LEU A 403 45.10 -2.17 10.17
CA LEU A 403 44.11 -2.27 9.10
C LEU A 403 42.83 -1.46 9.40
N ILE A 404 42.41 -1.43 10.67
CA ILE A 404 41.33 -0.56 11.13
C ILE A 404 41.73 0.91 10.96
N GLU A 405 42.95 1.29 11.38
CA GLU A 405 43.49 2.64 11.19
C GLU A 405 43.54 3.03 9.71
N PHE A 406 44.00 2.12 8.84
CA PHE A 406 43.94 2.32 7.39
C PHE A 406 42.51 2.60 6.92
N ALA A 407 41.53 1.80 7.36
CA ALA A 407 40.15 1.97 6.93
C ALA A 407 39.52 3.27 7.46
N ILE A 408 39.80 3.65 8.71
CA ILE A 408 39.34 4.90 9.33
C ILE A 408 39.88 6.11 8.56
N HIS A 409 41.17 6.10 8.21
CA HIS A 409 41.81 7.22 7.51
C HIS A 409 41.75 7.11 5.98
N GLY A 410 41.07 6.09 5.45
CA GLY A 410 40.88 5.93 4.00
C GLY A 410 42.15 5.53 3.24
N VAL A 411 43.14 4.90 3.89
CA VAL A 411 44.27 4.27 3.21
C VAL A 411 43.76 3.04 2.46
N ARG A 412 43.47 3.22 1.17
CA ARG A 412 42.90 2.21 0.27
C ARG A 412 43.97 1.71 -0.72
N PRO A 413 43.80 0.51 -1.32
CA PRO A 413 44.80 -0.09 -2.20
C PRO A 413 45.20 0.77 -3.41
N ASP A 414 44.26 1.47 -4.01
CA ASP A 414 44.47 2.48 -5.06
C ASP A 414 45.39 3.61 -4.59
N TYR A 415 45.10 4.20 -3.43
CA TYR A 415 45.92 5.26 -2.86
C TYR A 415 47.37 4.85 -2.59
N ILE A 416 47.57 3.63 -2.09
CA ILE A 416 48.92 3.07 -1.91
C ILE A 416 49.65 2.97 -3.25
N ARG A 417 48.97 2.50 -4.31
CA ARG A 417 49.55 2.42 -5.67
C ARG A 417 49.90 3.82 -6.20
N ASP A 418 49.04 4.80 -5.98
CA ASP A 418 49.27 6.19 -6.41
C ASP A 418 50.47 6.82 -5.71
N VAL A 419 50.58 6.66 -4.38
CA VAL A 419 51.74 7.18 -3.64
C VAL A 419 53.03 6.50 -4.09
N ARG A 420 52.99 5.18 -4.35
CA ARG A 420 54.14 4.44 -4.86
C ARG A 420 54.51 4.81 -6.30
N SER A 421 53.55 5.12 -7.17
CA SER A 421 53.82 5.60 -8.53
C SER A 421 54.53 6.95 -8.53
N MET A 422 54.33 7.74 -7.47
CA MET A 422 55.11 8.95 -7.19
C MET A 422 56.51 8.68 -6.59
N GLY A 423 57.00 7.44 -6.62
CA GLY A 423 58.38 7.10 -6.24
C GLY A 423 58.58 6.72 -4.77
N TYR A 424 57.53 6.73 -3.94
CA TYR A 424 57.59 6.33 -2.53
C TYR A 424 57.37 4.82 -2.37
N LYS A 425 58.26 4.00 -2.96
CA LYS A 425 58.11 2.53 -3.00
C LYS A 425 58.13 1.89 -1.60
N ASP A 426 58.98 2.41 -0.72
CA ASP A 426 59.20 1.90 0.64
C ASP A 426 58.40 2.65 1.72
N ILE A 427 57.31 3.35 1.33
CA ILE A 427 56.48 4.07 2.29
C ILE A 427 55.88 3.12 3.33
N THR A 428 56.02 3.49 4.60
CA THR A 428 55.53 2.68 5.71
C THR A 428 54.03 2.85 5.90
N ALA A 429 53.41 1.89 6.61
CA ALA A 429 51.99 1.94 6.94
C ALA A 429 51.62 3.22 7.72
N ARG A 430 52.45 3.59 8.69
CA ARG A 430 52.29 4.82 9.47
C ARG A 430 52.36 6.07 8.60
N GLU A 431 53.30 6.14 7.66
CA GLU A 431 53.43 7.29 6.77
C GLU A 431 52.24 7.41 5.80
N LEU A 432 51.70 6.30 5.32
CA LEU A 432 50.46 6.31 4.51
C LEU A 432 49.27 6.86 5.28
N VAL A 433 49.13 6.50 6.55
CA VAL A 433 48.11 7.04 7.44
C VAL A 433 48.34 8.53 7.68
N GLU A 434 49.56 8.94 8.03
CA GLU A 434 49.91 10.36 8.21
C GLU A 434 49.64 11.17 6.94
N PHE A 435 49.96 10.64 5.76
CA PHE A 435 49.64 11.28 4.50
C PHE A 435 48.13 11.48 4.33
N ARG A 436 47.31 10.47 4.63
CA ARG A 436 45.84 10.59 4.55
C ARG A 436 45.30 11.60 5.55
N ILE A 437 45.75 11.57 6.80
CA ILE A 437 45.35 12.51 7.86
C ILE A 437 45.61 13.96 7.42
N HIS A 438 46.74 14.22 6.77
CA HIS A 438 47.12 15.56 6.36
C HIS A 438 46.74 15.92 4.91
N GLY A 439 46.06 15.03 4.18
CA GLY A 439 45.61 15.29 2.81
C GLY A 439 46.73 15.34 1.77
N VAL A 440 47.81 14.58 1.97
CA VAL A 440 48.88 14.40 0.99
C VAL A 440 48.39 13.41 -0.09
N THR A 441 48.09 13.91 -1.28
CA THR A 441 47.64 13.13 -2.44
C THR A 441 48.76 12.97 -3.46
N ALA A 442 48.64 12.01 -4.40
CA ALA A 442 49.59 11.89 -5.50
C ALA A 442 49.69 13.18 -6.33
N GLU A 443 48.57 13.85 -6.59
CA GLU A 443 48.52 15.17 -7.24
C GLU A 443 49.30 16.24 -6.47
N PHE A 444 49.18 16.27 -5.14
CA PHE A 444 49.98 17.19 -4.31
C PHE A 444 51.48 16.92 -4.47
N ILE A 445 51.88 15.65 -4.45
CA ILE A 445 53.28 15.24 -4.63
C ILE A 445 53.78 15.62 -6.03
N GLU A 446 52.97 15.38 -7.06
CA GLU A 446 53.28 15.74 -8.45
C GLU A 446 53.49 17.25 -8.62
N ARG A 447 52.60 18.09 -8.07
CA ARG A 447 52.76 19.56 -8.10
C ARG A 447 54.03 20.02 -7.40
N MET A 448 54.36 19.44 -6.25
CA MET A 448 55.60 19.74 -5.54
C MET A 448 56.83 19.42 -6.42
N LYS A 449 56.82 18.26 -7.10
CA LYS A 449 57.88 17.88 -8.04
C LYS A 449 57.97 18.83 -9.24
N ALA A 450 56.83 19.26 -9.80
CA ALA A 450 56.77 20.20 -10.92
C ALA A 450 57.36 21.57 -10.55
N LYS A 451 57.25 22.00 -9.28
CA LYS A 451 57.88 23.21 -8.74
C LYS A 451 59.35 23.02 -8.33
N GLY A 452 59.96 21.87 -8.69
CA GLY A 452 61.38 21.60 -8.48
C GLY A 452 61.74 20.96 -7.15
N ALA A 453 60.77 20.66 -6.28
CA ALA A 453 61.03 19.95 -5.04
C ALA A 453 61.25 18.45 -5.32
N LYS A 454 62.52 18.04 -5.41
CA LYS A 454 62.93 16.65 -5.64
C LYS A 454 63.23 15.95 -4.31
N ASP A 455 63.00 14.64 -4.26
CA ASP A 455 63.42 13.73 -3.18
C ASP A 455 62.97 14.14 -1.76
N LEU A 456 61.77 14.73 -1.65
CA LEU A 456 61.19 15.05 -0.34
C LEU A 456 60.87 13.77 0.43
N SER A 457 61.31 13.65 1.68
CA SER A 457 60.88 12.56 2.55
C SER A 457 59.38 12.66 2.86
N PRO A 458 58.69 11.55 3.23
CA PRO A 458 57.30 11.58 3.63
C PRO A 458 56.99 12.64 4.69
N LYS A 459 57.82 12.73 5.73
CA LYS A 459 57.71 13.77 6.76
C LYS A 459 57.72 15.19 6.20
N LYS A 460 58.58 15.47 5.21
CA LYS A 460 58.65 16.80 4.57
C LYS A 460 57.41 17.09 3.73
N LEU A 461 56.83 16.10 3.04
CA LEU A 461 55.58 16.28 2.29
C LEU A 461 54.41 16.60 3.22
N VAL A 462 54.30 15.89 4.34
CA VAL A 462 53.30 16.16 5.37
C VAL A 462 53.47 17.58 5.91
N GLN A 463 54.69 17.98 6.29
CA GLN A 463 54.97 19.34 6.74
C GLN A 463 54.63 20.38 5.67
N ALA A 464 55.01 20.16 4.41
CA ALA A 464 54.71 21.07 3.32
C ALA A 464 53.20 21.24 3.11
N LYS A 465 52.44 20.15 3.25
CA LYS A 465 50.98 20.17 3.15
C LYS A 465 50.33 20.93 4.31
N ILE A 466 50.77 20.68 5.55
CA ILE A 466 50.31 21.40 6.74
C ILE A 466 50.56 22.90 6.64
N HIS A 467 51.73 23.31 6.15
CA HIS A 467 52.13 24.71 6.03
C HIS A 467 51.67 25.38 4.73
N GLY A 468 50.87 24.69 3.90
CA GLY A 468 50.33 25.25 2.66
C GLY A 468 51.41 25.70 1.66
N VAL A 469 52.54 25.00 1.59
CA VAL A 469 53.73 25.45 0.83
C VAL A 469 53.45 25.73 -0.65
N LEU A 470 52.49 25.03 -1.27
CA LEU A 470 52.10 25.30 -2.66
C LEU A 470 51.42 26.66 -2.87
N ASN A 471 50.78 27.23 -1.83
CA ASN A 471 50.11 28.53 -1.90
C ASN A 471 51.12 29.70 -2.09
N PHE A 472 52.41 29.46 -1.89
CA PHE A 472 53.46 30.45 -2.13
C PHE A 472 54.03 30.40 -3.56
N PHE A 473 53.58 29.45 -4.38
CA PHE A 473 54.02 29.27 -5.77
C PHE A 473 52.93 29.57 -6.81
N GLU A 474 51.72 29.88 -6.36
CA GLU A 474 50.61 30.47 -7.15
C GLU A 474 50.72 31.99 -7.09
#